data_AF-A0AAW1EV98-F1
#
_entry.id   AF-A0AAW1EV98-F1
#
_cell.length_a   1.000
_cell.length_b   1.000
_cell.length_c   1.000
_cell.angle_alpha   90.00
_cell.angle_beta   90.00
_cell.angle_gamma   90.00
#
_symmetry.space_group_name_H-M   'P 1'
#
loop_
_entity.id
_entity.type
_entity.pdbx_description
1 polymer ?
#
loop_
_entity_poly.entity_id
_entity_poly.type
_entity_poly.pdbx_seq_one_letter_code
_entity_poly.pdbx_strand_id
1 'polypeptide(L)'
;MMDVIYYTYKVPEGERHDSAVKRNKEALTAEIKLWEGYLQKGSGSFLAGKTFSLADVIVYPGIAYFFRFGLCEERYPKLAAYYNTLKNRPSIKASWPPTWLDSQGQDTLKDI
;
A
#
# COMPACT_ATOMS: atom_id res chain seq x y z
N MET A 1 5.21 6.39 -2.62
CA MET A 1 5.44 5.25 -1.68
C MET A 1 6.92 5.10 -1.36
N MET A 2 7.76 4.82 -2.35
CA MET A 2 9.19 4.55 -2.14
C MET A 2 9.94 5.70 -1.47
N ASP A 3 9.57 6.94 -1.77
CA ASP A 3 10.19 8.15 -1.19
C ASP A 3 9.83 8.39 0.28
N VAL A 4 8.90 7.60 0.83
CA VAL A 4 8.60 7.57 2.26
C VAL A 4 9.25 6.36 2.90
N ILE A 5 8.95 5.16 2.38
CA ILE A 5 9.41 3.88 2.96
C ILE A 5 10.94 3.79 3.00
N TYR A 6 11.61 4.19 1.92
CA TYR A 6 13.05 4.03 1.77
C TYR A 6 13.81 5.34 1.94
N TYR A 7 13.18 6.40 2.45
CA TYR A 7 13.81 7.73 2.54
C TYR A 7 15.12 7.69 3.34
N THR A 8 15.08 7.13 4.55
CA THR A 8 16.25 7.04 5.44
C THR A 8 17.35 6.15 4.89
N TYR A 9 16.98 5.15 4.08
CA TYR A 9 17.92 4.26 3.40
C TYR A 9 18.59 4.94 2.20
N LYS A 10 17.82 5.73 1.42
CA LYS A 10 18.30 6.37 0.19
C LYS A 10 19.02 7.69 0.43
N VAL A 11 18.67 8.43 1.49
CA VAL A 11 19.17 9.77 1.75
C VAL A 11 20.14 9.77 2.94
N PRO A 12 21.41 10.15 2.73
CA PRO A 12 22.40 10.27 3.79
C PRO A 12 21.93 11.18 4.92
N GLU A 13 22.32 10.89 6.16
CA GLU A 13 21.80 11.59 7.34
C GLU A 13 21.95 13.12 7.28
N GLY A 14 23.10 13.62 6.80
CA GLY A 14 23.35 15.06 6.63
C GLY A 14 22.56 15.75 5.53
N GLU A 15 21.90 15.00 4.65
CA GLU A 15 21.08 15.51 3.53
C GLU A 15 19.57 15.33 3.80
N ARG A 16 19.19 14.81 4.97
CA ARG A 16 17.79 14.61 5.32
C ARG A 16 17.16 15.95 5.68
N HIS A 17 15.95 16.17 5.16
CA HIS A 17 15.21 17.39 5.39
C HIS A 17 13.76 17.09 5.77
N ASP A 18 13.29 17.67 6.87
CA ASP A 18 11.90 17.52 7.34
C ASP A 18 10.89 17.99 6.30
N SER A 19 11.25 19.01 5.51
CA SER A 19 10.42 19.50 4.41
C SER A 19 10.22 18.45 3.32
N ALA A 20 11.26 17.66 3.00
CA ALA A 20 11.16 16.57 2.04
C ALA A 20 10.30 15.43 2.60
N VAL A 21 10.50 15.05 3.87
CA VAL A 21 9.69 14.03 4.56
C VAL A 21 8.21 14.41 4.55
N LYS A 22 7.89 15.66 4.92
CA LYS A 22 6.53 16.18 4.93
C LYS A 22 5.89 16.13 3.54
N ARG A 23 6.56 16.67 2.51
CA ARG A 23 6.07 16.67 1.13
C ARG A 23 5.83 15.25 0.61
N ASN A 24 6.76 14.32 0.88
CA ASN A 24 6.64 12.94 0.43
C ASN A 24 5.47 12.22 1.10
N LYS A 25 5.24 12.46 2.40
CA LYS A 25 4.08 11.94 3.13
C LYS A 25 2.78 12.52 2.58
N GLU A 26 2.68 13.83 2.39
CA GLU A 26 1.49 14.48 1.82
C GLU A 26 1.14 13.95 0.43
N ALA A 27 2.14 13.80 -0.44
CA ALA A 27 1.96 13.20 -1.77
C ALA A 27 1.47 11.75 -1.69
N LEU A 28 2.04 10.95 -0.78
CA LEU A 28 1.61 9.56 -0.58
C LEU A 28 0.19 9.47 0.02
N THR A 29 -0.16 10.33 0.97
CA THR A 29 -1.52 10.42 1.51
C THR A 29 -2.52 10.75 0.41
N ALA A 30 -2.21 11.69 -0.49
CA ALA A 30 -3.06 12.03 -1.62
C ALA A 30 -3.27 10.85 -2.58
N GLU A 31 -2.19 10.13 -2.90
CA GLU A 31 -2.24 8.94 -3.75
C GLU A 31 -3.08 7.82 -3.11
N ILE A 32 -2.88 7.51 -1.82
CA ILE A 32 -3.67 6.47 -1.13
C ILE A 32 -5.15 6.84 -1.11
N LYS A 33 -5.49 8.12 -0.86
CA LYS A 33 -6.88 8.60 -0.93
C LYS A 33 -7.48 8.44 -2.33
N LEU A 34 -6.69 8.57 -3.38
CA LEU A 34 -7.14 8.34 -4.75
C LEU A 34 -7.56 6.87 -4.94
N TRP A 35 -6.72 5.92 -4.52
CA TRP A 35 -7.01 4.48 -4.61
C TRP A 35 -8.20 4.06 -3.73
N GLU A 36 -8.28 4.58 -2.51
CA GLU A 36 -9.46 4.43 -1.63
C GLU A 36 -10.73 4.92 -2.35
N GLY A 37 -10.66 6.09 -2.98
CA GLY A 37 -11.76 6.68 -3.73
C GLY A 37 -12.17 5.86 -4.96
N TYR A 38 -11.23 5.23 -5.67
CA TYR A 38 -11.54 4.33 -6.78
C TYR A 38 -12.31 3.09 -6.29
N LEU A 39 -11.85 2.47 -5.21
CA LEU A 39 -12.53 1.30 -4.63
C LEU A 39 -13.89 1.66 -4.01
N GLN A 40 -14.04 2.87 -3.47
CA GLN A 40 -15.32 3.39 -2.98
C GLN A 40 -16.35 3.56 -4.11
N LYS A 41 -15.92 4.03 -5.29
CA LYS A 41 -16.79 4.28 -6.45
C LYS A 41 -17.02 3.03 -7.31
N GLY A 42 -16.16 2.02 -7.19
CA GLY A 42 -16.24 0.78 -7.94
C GLY A 42 -17.54 0.01 -7.68
N SER A 43 -17.99 -0.75 -8.68
CA SER A 43 -19.22 -1.55 -8.61
C SER A 43 -18.97 -3.02 -8.20
N GLY A 44 -17.78 -3.34 -7.68
CA GLY A 44 -17.38 -4.70 -7.34
C GLY A 44 -16.17 -4.77 -6.40
N SER A 45 -15.72 -5.99 -6.12
CA SER A 45 -14.63 -6.28 -5.17
C SER A 45 -13.22 -6.14 -5.77
N PHE A 46 -13.11 -5.76 -7.04
CA PHE A 46 -11.85 -5.64 -7.78
C PHE A 46 -11.68 -4.22 -8.32
N LEU A 47 -10.44 -3.87 -8.64
CA LEU A 47 -10.07 -2.50 -8.97
C LEU A 47 -10.77 -1.97 -10.22
N ALA A 48 -11.02 -2.85 -11.19
CA ALA A 48 -11.66 -2.52 -12.48
C ALA A 48 -13.05 -3.17 -12.65
N GLY A 49 -13.75 -3.46 -11.54
CA GLY A 49 -15.14 -3.92 -11.57
C GLY A 49 -15.39 -5.21 -10.77
N LYS A 50 -16.21 -6.10 -11.34
CA LYS A 50 -16.71 -7.30 -10.65
C LYS A 50 -15.83 -8.54 -10.81
N THR A 51 -14.88 -8.51 -11.74
CA THR A 51 -13.99 -9.63 -12.04
C THR A 51 -12.53 -9.23 -11.83
N PHE A 52 -11.75 -10.19 -11.37
CA PHE A 52 -10.30 -10.04 -11.25
C PHE A 52 -9.69 -9.83 -12.64
N SER A 53 -8.78 -8.87 -12.75
CA SER A 53 -8.25 -8.39 -14.02
C SER A 53 -6.75 -8.10 -13.93
N LEU A 54 -6.16 -7.70 -15.05
CA LEU A 54 -4.77 -7.24 -15.09
C LEU A 54 -4.54 -6.03 -14.18
N ALA A 55 -5.55 -5.18 -13.98
CA ALA A 55 -5.45 -4.03 -13.07
C ALA A 55 -5.12 -4.50 -11.64
N ASP A 56 -5.77 -5.56 -11.18
CA ASP A 56 -5.52 -6.13 -9.86
C ASP A 56 -4.13 -6.75 -9.76
N VAL A 57 -3.67 -7.45 -10.81
CA VAL A 57 -2.33 -8.05 -10.86
C VAL A 57 -1.23 -6.99 -10.70
N ILE A 58 -1.38 -5.85 -11.37
CA ILE A 58 -0.37 -4.78 -11.36
C ILE A 58 -0.40 -3.97 -10.06
N VAL A 59 -1.59 -3.66 -9.55
CA VAL A 59 -1.75 -2.72 -8.43
C VAL A 59 -1.69 -3.42 -7.08
N TYR A 60 -2.16 -4.67 -6.97
CA TYR A 60 -2.22 -5.38 -5.69
C TYR A 60 -0.87 -5.46 -4.96
N PRO A 61 0.29 -5.72 -5.61
CA PRO A 61 1.58 -5.70 -4.92
C PRO A 61 1.87 -4.36 -4.24
N GLY A 62 1.54 -3.23 -4.88
CA GLY A 62 1.68 -1.90 -4.28
C GLY A 62 0.80 -1.72 -3.04
N ILE A 63 -0.46 -2.16 -3.11
CA ILE A 63 -1.37 -2.12 -1.97
C ILE A 63 -0.89 -3.03 -0.83
N ALA A 64 -0.38 -4.22 -1.14
CA ALA A 64 0.18 -5.13 -0.14
C ALA A 64 1.38 -4.51 0.59
N TYR A 65 2.20 -3.72 -0.12
CA TYR A 65 3.27 -2.93 0.52
C TYR A 65 2.72 -1.89 1.49
N PHE A 66 1.61 -1.20 1.20
CA PHE A 66 1.06 -0.24 2.16
C PHE A 66 0.74 -0.89 3.51
N PHE A 67 0.05 -2.04 3.51
CA PHE A 67 -0.29 -2.75 4.73
C PHE A 67 0.92 -3.45 5.37
N ARG A 68 1.89 -3.91 4.57
CA ARG A 68 3.16 -4.43 5.10
C ARG A 68 3.94 -3.38 5.91
N PHE A 69 3.83 -2.11 5.53
CA PHE A 69 4.46 -0.97 6.19
C PHE A 69 3.50 -0.18 7.10
N GLY A 70 2.40 -0.82 7.53
CA GLY A 70 1.62 -0.35 8.67
C GLY A 70 0.53 0.67 8.34
N LEU A 71 0.06 0.74 7.08
CA LEU A 71 -1.08 1.59 6.74
C LEU A 71 -2.30 1.23 7.60
N CYS A 72 -2.95 2.23 8.19
CA CYS A 72 -4.10 2.05 9.08
C CYS A 72 -5.34 1.55 8.31
N GLU A 73 -5.79 0.33 8.60
CA GLU A 73 -6.99 -0.26 7.98
C GLU A 73 -8.26 0.55 8.25
N GLU A 74 -8.41 1.09 9.46
CA GLU A 74 -9.58 1.89 9.86
C GLU A 74 -9.68 3.21 9.10
N ARG A 75 -8.54 3.80 8.73
CA ARG A 75 -8.48 5.05 7.96
C ARG A 75 -8.80 4.82 6.48
N TYR A 76 -8.53 3.63 5.96
CA TYR A 76 -8.70 3.26 4.55
C TYR A 76 -9.46 1.94 4.39
N PRO A 77 -10.73 1.90 4.82
CA PRO A 77 -11.48 0.64 4.93
C PRO A 77 -11.75 -0.03 3.58
N LYS A 78 -11.86 0.70 2.46
CA LYS A 78 -12.07 0.08 1.14
C LYS A 78 -10.81 -0.58 0.63
N LEU A 79 -9.66 0.09 0.77
CA LEU A 79 -8.36 -0.49 0.49
C LEU A 79 -8.07 -1.70 1.37
N ALA A 80 -8.39 -1.63 2.67
CA ALA A 80 -8.22 -2.75 3.58
C ALA A 80 -9.08 -3.95 3.18
N ALA A 81 -10.36 -3.73 2.85
CA ALA A 81 -11.25 -4.79 2.38
C ALA A 81 -10.74 -5.43 1.07
N TYR A 82 -10.29 -4.61 0.12
CA TYR A 82 -9.68 -5.07 -1.13
C TYR A 82 -8.43 -5.90 -0.87
N TYR A 83 -7.52 -5.40 -0.03
CA TYR A 83 -6.29 -6.08 0.36
C TYR A 83 -6.56 -7.45 0.99
N ASN A 84 -7.41 -7.49 2.01
CA ASN A 84 -7.74 -8.69 2.78
C ASN A 84 -8.47 -9.74 1.92
N THR A 85 -9.32 -9.30 0.99
CA THR A 85 -10.00 -10.19 0.04
C THR A 85 -8.99 -10.85 -0.90
N LEU A 86 -8.13 -10.05 -1.55
CA LEU A 86 -7.20 -10.56 -2.56
C LEU A 86 -6.05 -11.35 -1.94
N LYS A 87 -5.63 -11.04 -0.71
CA LYS A 87 -4.60 -11.79 0.04
C LYS A 87 -4.90 -13.29 0.10
N ASN A 88 -6.17 -13.65 0.06
CA ASN A 88 -6.61 -15.04 0.14
C ASN A 88 -6.65 -15.78 -1.21
N ARG A 89 -6.45 -15.10 -2.36
CA ARG A 89 -6.45 -15.76 -3.67
C ARG A 89 -5.27 -16.74 -3.78
N PRO A 90 -5.47 -17.94 -4.37
CA PRO A 90 -4.40 -18.93 -4.55
C PRO A 90 -3.16 -18.37 -5.27
N SER A 91 -3.36 -17.58 -6.33
CA SER A 91 -2.26 -16.97 -7.08
C SER A 91 -1.43 -16.02 -6.23
N ILE A 92 -2.08 -15.22 -5.37
CA ILE A 92 -1.41 -14.26 -4.48
C ILE A 92 -0.66 -14.97 -3.36
N LYS A 93 -1.23 -16.05 -2.79
CA LYS A 93 -0.53 -16.87 -1.80
C LYS A 93 0.72 -17.54 -2.42
N ALA A 94 0.59 -18.04 -3.64
CA ALA A 94 1.70 -18.68 -4.36
C ALA A 94 2.82 -17.70 -4.74
N SER A 95 2.49 -16.43 -4.98
CA SER A 95 3.46 -15.37 -5.30
C SER A 95 3.79 -14.47 -4.11
N TRP A 96 3.41 -14.85 -2.88
CA TRP A 96 3.66 -14.03 -1.71
C TRP A 96 5.16 -13.95 -1.44
N PRO A 97 5.73 -12.77 -1.13
CA PRO A 97 7.17 -12.66 -0.86
C PRO A 97 7.58 -13.59 0.28
N PRO A 98 8.48 -14.58 0.06
CA PRO A 98 8.84 -15.56 1.09
C PRO A 98 9.40 -14.91 2.35
N THR A 99 10.21 -13.85 2.16
CA THR A 99 10.83 -13.09 3.25
C THR A 99 9.83 -12.41 4.17
N TRP A 100 8.58 -12.21 3.75
CA TRP A 100 7.53 -11.58 4.57
C TRP A 100 6.82 -12.57 5.50
N LEU A 101 6.97 -13.89 5.28
CA LEU A 101 6.38 -14.90 6.14
C LEU A 101 7.09 -14.95 7.50
N ASP A 102 8.40 -14.77 7.49
CA ASP A 102 9.26 -14.93 8.66
C ASP A 102 9.67 -13.60 9.32
N SER A 103 9.25 -12.46 8.77
CA SER A 103 9.62 -11.14 9.28
C SER A 103 8.42 -10.29 9.66
N GLN A 104 8.57 -9.48 10.72
CA GLN A 104 7.53 -8.58 11.18
C GLN A 104 7.30 -7.41 10.22
N GLY A 105 6.06 -6.92 10.18
CA GLY A 105 5.71 -5.70 9.46
C GLY A 105 6.45 -4.49 10.00
N GLN A 106 6.41 -3.39 9.26
CA GLN A 106 6.97 -2.11 9.70
C GLN A 106 5.85 -1.11 9.92
N ASP A 107 6.15 -0.04 10.67
CA ASP A 107 5.16 0.98 11.07
C ASP A 107 5.34 2.31 10.34
N THR A 108 6.14 2.34 9.26
CA THR A 108 6.52 3.58 8.57
C THR A 108 5.34 4.41 8.08
N LEU A 109 4.20 3.76 7.78
CA LEU A 109 2.99 4.39 7.24
C LEU A 109 1.84 4.49 8.25
N LYS A 110 2.04 4.17 9.54
CA LYS A 110 0.95 4.18 10.54
C LYS A 110 0.26 5.54 10.72
N ASP A 111 1.01 6.62 10.49
CA ASP A 111 0.53 7.99 10.66
C ASP A 111 -0.03 8.61 9.37
N ILE A 112 0.08 7.91 8.23
CA ILE A 112 -0.43 8.35 6.92
C ILE A 112 -1.93 8.17 6.82
#